data_AF-A0A8I2BC12-F1
#
_entry.id   AF-A0A8I2BC12-F1
#
_cell.length_a   1.000
_cell.length_b   1.000
_cell.length_c   1.000
_cell.angle_alpha   90.00
_cell.angle_beta   90.00
_cell.angle_gamma   90.00
#
_symmetry.space_group_name_H-M   'P 1'
#
loop_
_entity.id
_entity.type
_entity.pdbx_description
1 polymer ?
#
loop_
_entity_poly.entity_id
_entity_poly.type
_entity_poly.pdbx_seq_one_letter_code
_entity_poly.pdbx_strand_id
1 'polypeptide(L)'
;MTWVSHSVVTFATLFVATQNVFIAGSATLGSAFPDQIEGAFWKASHRSYSHWFVLYVAALAFFWTPDMLSVTGIKAWQMGIVEMMRRFLFWFFAGALLHILEDAICGPVPFWRPTKRTTVLPRLFKVRSVGEVLFVIGYCAVMYVIASYVI
;
A
#
# COMPACT_ATOMS: atom_id res chain seq x y z
N MET A 1 -7.10 -9.61 1.23
CA MET A 1 -7.60 -9.74 2.62
C MET A 1 -8.83 -8.86 2.75
N THR A 2 -9.38 -8.70 3.95
CA THR A 2 -10.30 -7.58 4.23
C THR A 2 -9.51 -6.28 4.31
N TRP A 3 -10.16 -5.16 3.97
CA TRP A 3 -9.54 -3.83 4.05
C TRP A 3 -8.97 -3.53 5.45
N VAL A 4 -9.63 -4.01 6.51
CA VAL A 4 -9.15 -3.86 7.89
C VAL A 4 -7.83 -4.59 8.10
N SER A 5 -7.75 -5.85 7.65
CA SER A 5 -6.52 -6.63 7.74
C SER A 5 -5.39 -6.01 6.92
N HIS A 6 -5.68 -5.46 5.74
CA HIS A 6 -4.72 -4.69 4.96
C HIS A 6 -4.21 -3.46 5.72
N SER A 7 -5.12 -2.65 6.25
CA SER A 7 -4.77 -1.49 7.08
C SER A 7 -3.88 -1.84 8.27
N VAL A 8 -4.18 -2.92 8.99
CA VAL A 8 -3.38 -3.36 10.15
C VAL A 8 -1.96 -3.79 9.72
N VAL A 9 -1.85 -4.64 8.70
CA VAL A 9 -0.56 -5.14 8.22
C VAL A 9 0.29 -4.01 7.64
N THR A 10 -0.30 -3.13 6.82
CA THR A 10 0.38 -1.95 6.27
C THR A 10 0.84 -1.01 7.38
N PHE A 11 0.00 -0.70 8.37
CA PHE A 11 0.39 0.15 9.50
C PHE A 11 1.57 -0.44 10.27
N ALA A 12 1.48 -1.73 10.67
CA ALA A 12 2.52 -2.40 11.43
C ALA A 12 3.85 -2.40 10.66
N THR A 13 3.82 -2.73 9.36
CA THR A 13 4.99 -2.77 8.49
C THR A 13 5.73 -1.43 8.48
N LEU A 14 5.02 -0.34 8.16
CA LEU A 14 5.66 0.96 8.00
C LEU A 14 5.95 1.64 9.33
N PHE A 15 5.16 1.40 10.37
CA PHE A 15 5.48 1.91 11.69
C PHE A 15 6.80 1.34 12.18
N VAL A 16 6.99 0.02 12.09
CA VAL A 16 8.26 -0.63 12.48
C VAL A 16 9.41 -0.15 11.61
N ALA A 17 9.21 -0.02 10.29
CA ALA A 17 10.25 0.38 9.36
C ALA A 17 10.68 1.85 9.49
N THR A 18 9.78 2.74 9.91
CA THR A 18 10.02 4.19 9.87
C THR A 18 9.97 4.89 11.22
N GLN A 19 9.46 4.22 12.25
CA GLN A 19 9.22 4.78 13.58
C GLN A 19 8.40 6.08 13.55
N ASN A 20 7.53 6.22 12.54
CA ASN A 20 6.79 7.46 12.28
C ASN A 20 5.30 7.16 12.05
N VAL A 21 4.47 7.61 12.99
CA VAL A 21 3.03 7.41 12.96
C VAL A 21 2.35 8.13 11.78
N PHE A 22 2.89 9.25 11.30
CA PHE A 22 2.33 9.97 10.16
C PHE A 22 2.61 9.22 8.85
N ILE A 23 3.79 8.63 8.71
CA ILE A 23 4.12 7.78 7.56
C ILE A 23 3.23 6.54 7.55
N ALA A 24 3.18 5.81 8.68
CA ALA A 24 2.35 4.62 8.81
C ALA A 24 0.87 4.93 8.60
N GLY A 25 0.37 6.03 9.17
CA GLY A 25 -1.01 6.49 9.00
C GLY A 25 -1.35 6.87 7.56
N SER A 26 -0.46 7.60 6.87
CA SER A 26 -0.65 7.96 5.46
C SER A 26 -0.78 6.72 4.57
N ALA A 27 0.08 5.72 4.80
CA ALA A 27 0.00 4.46 4.07
C ALA A 27 -1.23 3.63 4.45
N THR A 28 -1.67 3.67 5.70
CA THR A 28 -2.90 2.97 6.14
C THR A 28 -4.14 3.53 5.44
N LEU A 29 -4.19 4.84 5.18
CA LEU A 29 -5.22 5.43 4.34
C LEU A 29 -5.07 4.98 2.89
N GLY A 30 -3.83 4.92 2.41
CA GLY A 30 -3.47 4.43 1.10
C GLY A 30 -3.84 2.97 0.83
N SER A 31 -3.68 2.08 1.80
CA SER A 31 -3.99 0.66 1.63
C SER A 31 -5.47 0.40 1.40
N ALA A 32 -6.36 1.28 1.91
CA ALA A 32 -7.79 1.16 1.64
C ALA A 32 -8.19 1.64 0.23
N PHE A 33 -7.35 2.43 -0.44
CA PHE A 33 -7.69 3.12 -1.67
C PHE A 33 -8.03 2.19 -2.86
N PRO A 34 -7.24 1.13 -3.17
CA PRO A 34 -7.53 0.26 -4.32
C PRO A 34 -8.93 -0.36 -4.25
N ASP A 35 -9.32 -0.89 -3.09
CA ASP A 35 -10.64 -1.49 -2.88
C ASP A 35 -11.77 -0.44 -2.95
N GLN A 36 -11.56 0.72 -2.33
CA GLN A 36 -12.57 1.78 -2.27
C GLN A 36 -12.88 2.37 -3.63
N ILE A 37 -11.85 2.65 -4.45
CA ILE A 37 -12.05 3.25 -5.77
C ILE A 37 -12.73 2.26 -6.73
N GLU A 38 -12.38 0.99 -6.66
CA GLU A 38 -13.09 -0.05 -7.43
C GLU A 38 -14.53 -0.21 -6.94
N GLY A 39 -14.78 -0.18 -5.63
CA GLY A 39 -16.13 -0.21 -5.08
C GLY A 39 -17.00 0.99 -5.49
N ALA A 40 -16.39 2.15 -5.71
CA ALA A 40 -17.08 3.36 -6.14
C ALA A 40 -17.40 3.35 -7.64
N PHE A 41 -16.43 3.00 -8.49
CA PHE A 41 -16.57 3.15 -9.95
C PHE A 41 -16.87 1.84 -10.68
N TRP A 42 -16.41 0.70 -10.18
CA TRP A 42 -16.41 -0.59 -10.90
C TRP A 42 -16.79 -1.77 -10.00
N LYS A 43 -17.97 -1.71 -9.35
CA LYS A 43 -18.46 -2.78 -8.45
C LYS A 43 -18.42 -4.20 -9.03
N ALA A 44 -18.52 -4.34 -10.35
CA ALA A 44 -18.48 -5.63 -11.04
C ALA A 44 -17.05 -6.17 -11.29
N SER A 45 -16.00 -5.35 -11.09
CA SER A 45 -14.62 -5.64 -11.48
C SER A 45 -13.64 -5.42 -10.32
N HIS A 46 -13.79 -6.25 -9.29
CA HIS A 46 -12.84 -6.30 -8.18
C HIS A 46 -11.50 -6.91 -8.63
N ARG A 47 -10.39 -6.28 -8.22
CA ARG A 47 -8.99 -6.58 -8.59
C ARG A 47 -8.71 -6.46 -10.07
N SER A 48 -8.95 -5.28 -10.61
CA SER A 48 -8.66 -4.92 -11.99
C SER A 48 -7.78 -3.67 -12.09
N TYR A 49 -8.31 -2.56 -12.58
CA TYR A 49 -7.53 -1.36 -12.86
C TYR A 49 -6.87 -0.77 -11.61
N SER A 50 -7.58 -0.65 -10.48
CA SER A 50 -7.00 -0.07 -9.26
C SER A 50 -6.02 -1.02 -8.58
N HIS A 51 -6.00 -2.30 -8.94
CA HIS A 51 -5.07 -3.30 -8.40
C HIS A 51 -3.88 -3.56 -9.32
N TRP A 52 -3.68 -2.73 -10.35
CA TRP A 52 -2.53 -2.83 -11.22
C TRP A 52 -1.34 -2.07 -10.63
N PHE A 53 -0.35 -2.81 -10.14
CA PHE A 53 0.78 -2.27 -9.37
C PHE A 53 1.55 -1.15 -10.09
N VAL A 54 1.58 -1.16 -11.43
CA VAL A 54 2.28 -0.18 -12.26
C VAL A 54 1.82 1.25 -11.99
N LEU A 55 0.54 1.46 -11.69
CA LEU A 55 0.00 2.79 -11.35
C LEU A 55 0.67 3.36 -10.10
N TYR A 56 0.86 2.52 -9.09
CA TYR A 56 1.45 2.92 -7.81
C TYR A 56 2.96 3.03 -7.89
N VAL A 57 3.63 2.17 -8.65
CA VAL A 57 5.07 2.32 -8.91
C VAL A 57 5.36 3.62 -9.66
N ALA A 58 4.54 3.96 -10.67
CA ALA A 58 4.68 5.24 -11.38
C ALA A 58 4.40 6.44 -10.46
N ALA A 59 3.37 6.38 -9.62
CA ALA A 59 3.07 7.41 -8.64
C ALA A 59 4.21 7.58 -7.62
N LEU A 60 4.73 6.47 -7.08
CA LEU A 60 5.88 6.49 -6.19
C LEU A 60 7.10 7.11 -6.86
N ALA A 61 7.41 6.76 -8.10
CA ALA A 61 8.51 7.38 -8.85
C ALA A 61 8.31 8.90 -9.00
N PHE A 62 7.09 9.34 -9.33
CA PHE A 62 6.75 10.75 -9.45
C PHE A 62 6.90 11.52 -8.13
N PHE A 63 6.40 10.97 -7.02
CA PHE A 63 6.49 11.63 -5.72
C PHE A 63 7.83 11.44 -5.02
N TRP A 64 8.62 10.42 -5.39
CA TRP A 64 9.97 10.18 -4.84
C TRP A 64 10.93 11.28 -5.27
N THR A 65 10.89 11.68 -6.54
CA THR A 65 11.87 12.60 -7.12
C THR A 65 11.77 13.98 -6.48
N PRO A 66 12.74 14.37 -5.62
CA PRO A 66 12.79 15.74 -5.08
C PRO A 66 13.18 16.74 -6.18
N ASP A 67 13.72 16.24 -7.30
CA ASP A 67 14.48 17.02 -8.29
C ASP A 67 13.97 17.02 -9.74
N MET A 68 13.02 16.17 -10.15
CA MET A 68 12.52 16.23 -11.54
C MET A 68 11.84 17.58 -11.87
N LEU A 69 11.31 18.26 -10.86
CA LEU A 69 10.77 19.63 -10.95
C LEU A 69 11.73 20.71 -10.42
N SER A 70 12.86 20.34 -9.79
CA SER A 70 13.88 21.34 -9.45
C SER A 70 14.61 21.82 -10.70
N VAL A 71 14.68 20.98 -11.74
CA VAL A 71 15.16 21.32 -13.09
C VAL A 71 14.29 22.41 -13.76
N THR A 72 13.01 22.55 -13.37
CA THR A 72 12.14 23.64 -13.85
C THR A 72 12.29 24.94 -13.04
N GLY A 73 13.16 24.96 -12.02
CA GLY A 73 13.40 26.10 -11.14
C GLY A 73 12.34 26.30 -10.04
N ILE A 74 11.37 25.39 -9.92
CA ILE A 74 10.25 25.51 -8.98
C ILE A 74 10.65 24.89 -7.63
N LYS A 75 11.33 25.66 -6.77
CA LYS A 75 11.62 25.29 -5.38
C LYS A 75 10.38 25.07 -4.51
N ALA A 76 9.20 25.46 -5.00
CA ALA A 76 7.93 25.31 -4.28
C ALA A 76 7.62 23.85 -3.91
N TRP A 77 8.15 22.88 -4.66
CA TRP A 77 7.96 21.45 -4.39
C TRP A 77 8.53 20.98 -3.03
N GLN A 78 9.49 21.72 -2.50
CA GLN A 78 10.24 21.36 -1.30
C GLN A 78 9.87 22.23 -0.08
N MET A 79 8.84 23.07 -0.19
CA MET A 79 8.53 24.08 0.84
C MET A 79 7.13 23.94 1.43
N GLY A 80 7.06 24.04 2.77
CA GLY A 80 5.82 24.16 3.53
C GLY A 80 4.80 23.06 3.25
N ILE A 81 3.58 23.48 2.92
CA ILE A 81 2.43 22.58 2.69
C ILE A 81 2.64 21.64 1.50
N VAL A 82 3.37 22.06 0.47
CA VAL A 82 3.58 21.28 -0.76
C VAL A 82 4.45 20.06 -0.48
N GLU A 83 5.54 20.25 0.27
CA GLU A 83 6.42 19.13 0.69
C GLU A 83 5.67 18.14 1.59
N MET A 84 4.83 18.65 2.51
CA MET A 84 4.01 17.79 3.36
C MET A 84 3.01 16.96 2.54
N MET A 85 2.31 17.59 1.58
CA MET A 85 1.40 16.89 0.67
C MET A 85 2.14 15.87 -0.19
N ARG A 86 3.33 16.19 -0.70
CA ARG A 86 4.16 15.27 -1.48
C ARG A 86 4.53 14.03 -0.66
N ARG A 87 5.04 14.20 0.57
CA ARG A 87 5.37 13.08 1.45
C ARG A 87 4.15 12.25 1.81
N PHE A 88 3.04 12.91 2.11
CA PHE A 88 1.76 12.24 2.37
C PHE A 88 1.35 11.36 1.17
N LEU A 89 1.33 11.93 -0.04
CA LEU A 89 0.96 11.21 -1.26
C LEU A 89 1.93 10.07 -1.58
N PHE A 90 3.23 10.28 -1.39
CA PHE A 90 4.22 9.21 -1.56
C PHE A 90 3.88 8.01 -0.66
N TRP A 91 3.70 8.22 0.64
CA TRP A 91 3.41 7.14 1.57
C TRP A 91 2.00 6.57 1.41
N PHE A 92 1.03 7.39 1.00
CA PHE A 92 -0.30 6.94 0.58
C PHE A 92 -0.22 5.93 -0.58
N PHE A 93 0.49 6.26 -1.66
CA PHE A 93 0.65 5.32 -2.77
C PHE A 93 1.53 4.11 -2.40
N ALA A 94 2.44 4.24 -1.45
CA ALA A 94 3.20 3.11 -0.90
C ALA A 94 2.27 2.13 -0.18
N GLY A 95 1.32 2.64 0.61
CA GLY A 95 0.28 1.83 1.25
C GLY A 95 -0.62 1.12 0.24
N ALA A 96 -1.03 1.81 -0.83
CA ALA A 96 -1.81 1.20 -1.90
C ALA A 96 -1.03 0.09 -2.66
N LEU A 97 0.30 0.25 -2.79
CA LEU A 97 1.16 -0.81 -3.33
C LEU A 97 1.27 -2.01 -2.38
N LEU A 98 1.43 -1.76 -1.08
CA LEU A 98 1.43 -2.81 -0.05
C LEU A 98 0.12 -3.61 -0.06
N HIS A 99 -1.04 -2.94 -0.19
CA HIS A 99 -2.33 -3.61 -0.35
C HIS A 99 -2.31 -4.63 -1.49
N ILE A 100 -1.77 -4.26 -2.67
CA ILE A 100 -1.71 -5.18 -3.82
C ILE A 100 -0.77 -6.37 -3.54
N LEU A 101 0.36 -6.12 -2.86
CA LEU A 101 1.28 -7.19 -2.46
C LEU A 101 0.60 -8.16 -1.47
N GLU A 102 -0.10 -7.63 -0.48
CA GLU A 102 -0.88 -8.40 0.48
C GLU A 102 -2.00 -9.20 -0.22
N ASP A 103 -2.63 -8.62 -1.23
CA ASP A 103 -3.66 -9.29 -2.03
C ASP A 103 -3.10 -10.41 -2.91
N ALA A 104 -1.86 -10.27 -3.40
CA ALA A 104 -1.15 -11.30 -4.13
C ALA A 104 -0.87 -12.56 -3.28
N ILE A 105 -0.75 -12.42 -1.96
CA ILE A 105 -0.62 -13.56 -1.01
C ILE A 105 -1.93 -14.36 -0.93
N CYS A 106 -3.07 -13.69 -1.13
CA CYS A 106 -4.40 -14.25 -0.89
C CYS A 106 -5.16 -14.60 -2.17
N GLY A 107 -4.66 -14.19 -3.34
CA GLY A 107 -5.30 -14.49 -4.60
C GLY A 107 -4.66 -13.80 -5.80
N PRO A 108 -5.27 -13.96 -6.98
CA PRO A 108 -4.71 -13.43 -8.20
C PRO A 108 -4.90 -11.91 -8.25
N VAL A 109 -3.86 -11.22 -8.73
CA VAL A 109 -3.83 -9.78 -8.97
C VAL A 109 -3.39 -9.51 -10.41
N PRO A 110 -3.75 -8.35 -10.98
CA PRO A 110 -3.26 -7.95 -12.30
C PRO A 110 -1.74 -7.72 -12.31
N PHE A 111 -1.04 -8.42 -13.21
CA PHE A 111 0.41 -8.28 -13.37
C PHE A 111 0.74 -7.57 -14.69
N TRP A 112 0.54 -8.24 -15.83
CA TRP A 112 0.87 -7.68 -17.15
C TRP A 112 -0.17 -6.71 -17.71
N ARG A 113 -1.45 -6.95 -17.45
CA ARG A 113 -2.56 -6.14 -17.97
C ARG A 113 -3.55 -5.88 -16.84
N PRO A 114 -4.07 -4.65 -16.70
CA PRO A 114 -4.96 -4.29 -15.60
C PRO A 114 -6.26 -5.10 -15.58
N THR A 115 -6.71 -5.61 -16.73
CA THR A 115 -7.95 -6.40 -16.85
C THR A 115 -7.75 -7.90 -16.66
N LYS A 116 -6.51 -8.39 -16.61
CA LYS A 116 -6.21 -9.83 -16.52
C LYS A 116 -5.54 -10.19 -15.21
N ARG A 117 -6.32 -10.80 -14.31
CA ARG A 117 -5.84 -11.36 -13.05
C ARG A 117 -4.95 -12.57 -13.30
N THR A 118 -3.77 -12.56 -12.70
CA THR A 118 -2.80 -13.66 -12.78
C THR A 118 -2.49 -14.12 -11.36
N THR A 119 -2.44 -15.43 -11.13
CA THR A 119 -1.98 -15.97 -9.85
C THR A 119 -0.47 -15.84 -9.82
N VAL A 120 0.03 -14.86 -9.06
CA VAL A 120 1.48 -14.63 -8.90
C VAL A 120 2.05 -15.56 -7.83
N LEU A 121 1.31 -15.80 -6.75
CA LEU A 121 1.67 -16.69 -5.64
C LEU A 121 0.55 -17.70 -5.36
N PRO A 122 0.89 -18.90 -4.81
CA PRO A 122 -0.14 -19.80 -4.30
C PRO A 122 -0.90 -19.11 -3.15
N ARG A 123 -2.23 -19.26 -3.14
CA ARG A 123 -3.08 -18.66 -2.12
C ARG A 123 -2.73 -19.24 -0.74
N LEU A 124 -2.25 -18.38 0.16
CA LEU A 124 -1.88 -18.79 1.52
C LEU A 124 -3.11 -19.12 2.38
N PHE A 125 -4.17 -18.32 2.28
CA PHE A 125 -5.42 -18.53 2.99
C PHE A 125 -6.62 -17.94 2.25
N LYS A 126 -7.83 -18.35 2.64
CA LYS A 126 -9.09 -17.79 2.11
C LYS A 126 -9.41 -16.46 2.80
N VAL A 127 -9.86 -15.47 2.03
CA VAL A 127 -10.30 -14.17 2.59
C VAL A 127 -11.54 -14.37 3.49
N ARG A 128 -11.61 -13.62 4.60
CA ARG A 128 -12.61 -13.76 5.69
C ARG A 128 -12.63 -15.16 6.31
N SER A 129 -11.45 -15.77 6.47
CA SER A 129 -11.31 -17.06 7.17
C SER A 129 -10.50 -16.92 8.45
N VAL A 130 -10.54 -17.96 9.28
CA VAL A 130 -9.66 -18.08 10.46
C VAL A 130 -8.18 -17.95 10.06
N GLY A 131 -7.81 -18.43 8.87
CA GLY A 131 -6.44 -18.30 8.35
C GLY A 131 -6.01 -16.83 8.15
N GLU A 132 -6.92 -15.94 7.78
CA GLU A 132 -6.63 -14.50 7.68
C GLU A 132 -6.37 -13.89 9.06
N VAL A 133 -7.18 -14.26 10.06
CA VAL A 133 -7.02 -13.77 11.43
C VAL A 133 -5.69 -14.25 12.02
N LEU A 134 -5.37 -15.54 11.85
CA LEU A 134 -4.09 -16.11 12.30
C LEU A 134 -2.90 -15.46 11.61
N PHE A 135 -3.02 -15.19 10.30
CA PHE A 135 -1.98 -14.48 9.55
C PHE A 135 -1.74 -13.07 10.11
N VAL A 136 -2.79 -12.28 10.32
CA VAL A 136 -2.66 -10.90 10.84
C VAL A 136 -2.06 -10.89 12.24
N ILE A 137 -2.55 -11.77 13.14
CA ILE A 137 -2.01 -11.88 14.51
C ILE A 137 -0.53 -12.29 14.47
N GLY A 138 -0.20 -13.33 13.70
CA GLY A 138 1.17 -13.80 13.54
C GLY A 138 2.09 -12.73 12.95
N TYR A 139 1.63 -12.00 11.93
CA TYR A 139 2.37 -10.90 11.32
C TYR A 139 2.65 -9.79 12.34
N CYS A 140 1.64 -9.36 13.09
CA CYS A 140 1.80 -8.34 14.13
C CYS A 140 2.75 -8.80 15.25
N ALA A 141 2.70 -10.07 15.66
CA ALA A 141 3.62 -10.63 16.64
C ALA A 141 5.08 -10.59 16.14
N VAL A 142 5.31 -10.97 14.87
CA VAL A 142 6.63 -10.86 14.24
C VAL A 142 7.09 -9.40 14.18
N MET A 143 6.22 -8.48 13.75
CA MET A 143 6.54 -7.05 13.70
C MET A 143 6.86 -6.49 15.09
N TYR A 144 6.16 -6.90 16.14
CA TYR A 144 6.44 -6.51 17.52
C TYR A 144 7.82 -7.01 17.97
N VAL A 145 8.16 -8.27 17.68
CA VAL A 145 9.49 -8.82 17.98
C VAL A 145 10.56 -8.04 17.23
N ILE A 146 10.38 -7.77 15.94
CA ILE A 146 11.33 -6.95 15.15
C ILE A 146 11.47 -5.56 15.77
N ALA A 147 10.36 -4.91 16.14
CA ALA A 147 10.38 -3.59 16.77
C ALA A 147 11.20 -3.58 18.06
N SER A 148 11.15 -4.65 18.87
CA SER A 148 11.94 -4.76 20.11
C SER A 148 13.46 -4.83 19.92
N TYR A 149 13.93 -5.05 18.70
CA TYR A 149 15.37 -5.03 18.35
C TYR A 149 15.80 -3.75 17.63
N VAL A 150 14.85 -2.94 17.18
CA VAL A 150 15.10 -1.74 16.36
C VAL A 150 14.88 -0.46 17.17
N ILE A 151 13.99 -0.50 18.16
CA ILE A 151 13.66 0.60 19.10
C ILE A 151 14.45 0.40 20.40
#